data_AF-A0A521AQQ9-F1
#
_entry.id   AF-A0A521AQQ9-F1
#
_cell.length_a   1.000
_cell.length_b   1.000
_cell.length_c   1.000
_cell.angle_alpha   90.00
_cell.angle_beta   90.00
_cell.angle_gamma   90.00
#
_symmetry.space_group_name_H-M   'P 1'
#
loop_
_entity.id
_entity.type
_entity.pdbx_description
1 polymer ?
#
loop_
_entity_poly.entity_id
_entity_poly.type
_entity_poly.pdbx_seq_one_letter_code
_entity_poly.pdbx_strand_id
1 'polypeptide(L)'
;MWIDLLVTITVGAVLLLFIKSLIRKFTLLKAYFSAAALFLLVPYSAGLFQIETAFQLQEWAKLISITIYISGLLVLIRESKPVFARFPKHLTALPFISFIFFPLIINSFIIKDLLNAVYQGGALAVTVLIFTINNARKSQRRYYILGISLVTAAYLSYWLFFNRNPDYDYIWISEILMSAGILITALRFLREQVDS
;
A
#
# COMPACT_ATOMS: atom_id res chain seq x y z
N MET A 1 -9.92 0.41 18.31
CA MET A 1 -8.86 0.86 19.26
C MET A 1 -7.61 -0.02 19.24
N TRP A 2 -7.65 -1.31 19.63
CA TRP A 2 -6.43 -2.14 19.64
C TRP A 2 -5.90 -2.47 18.22
N ILE A 3 -6.80 -2.60 17.24
CA ILE A 3 -6.46 -2.82 15.82
C ILE A 3 -5.78 -1.58 15.25
N ASP A 4 -6.35 -0.40 15.50
CA ASP A 4 -5.77 0.88 15.07
C ASP A 4 -4.36 1.06 15.64
N LEU A 5 -4.11 0.56 16.86
CA LEU A 5 -2.79 0.58 17.50
C LEU A 5 -1.82 -0.32 16.76
N LEU A 6 -2.24 -1.55 16.44
CA LEU A 6 -1.45 -2.50 15.67
C LEU A 6 -1.10 -1.95 14.28
N VAL A 7 -2.09 -1.42 13.57
CA VAL A 7 -1.89 -0.83 12.23
C VAL A 7 -0.98 0.40 12.31
N THR A 8 -1.19 1.29 13.29
CA THR A 8 -0.34 2.48 13.47
C THR A 8 1.11 2.10 13.77
N ILE A 9 1.35 1.13 14.66
CA ILE A 9 2.71 0.67 14.98
C ILE A 9 3.37 0.04 13.75
N THR A 10 2.65 -0.79 13.01
CA THR A 10 3.20 -1.51 11.84
C THR A 10 3.51 -0.56 10.70
N VAL A 11 2.59 0.35 10.37
CA VAL A 11 2.80 1.39 9.35
C VAL A 11 3.89 2.37 9.79
N GLY A 12 3.94 2.72 11.08
CA GLY A 12 4.99 3.56 11.66
C GLY A 12 6.38 2.91 11.56
N ALA A 13 6.48 1.61 11.87
CA ALA A 13 7.73 0.86 11.70
C ALA A 13 8.18 0.83 10.23
N VAL A 14 7.25 0.58 9.31
CA VAL A 14 7.53 0.59 7.86
C VAL A 14 8.00 1.97 7.41
N LEU A 15 7.33 3.03 7.85
CA LEU A 15 7.70 4.42 7.55
C LEU A 15 9.13 4.72 8.05
N LEU A 16 9.47 4.38 9.28
CA LEU A 16 10.81 4.57 9.84
C LEU A 16 11.89 3.83 9.05
N LEU A 17 11.60 2.59 8.64
CA LEU A 17 12.51 1.79 7.82
C LEU A 17 12.77 2.45 6.45
N PHE A 18 11.72 2.96 5.79
CA PHE A 18 11.86 3.67 4.52
C PHE A 18 12.57 5.03 4.68
N ILE A 19 12.27 5.81 5.72
CA ILE A 19 12.96 7.08 6.01
C ILE A 19 14.46 6.84 6.26
N LYS A 20 14.81 5.84 7.09
CA LYS A 20 16.21 5.48 7.33
C LYS A 20 16.93 5.10 6.03
N SER A 21 16.25 4.37 5.16
CA SER A 21 16.78 4.00 3.83
C SER A 21 16.90 5.20 2.88
N LEU A 22 15.99 6.17 2.98
CA LEU A 22 15.99 7.41 2.19
C LEU A 22 17.18 8.30 2.57
N ILE A 23 17.45 8.45 3.87
CA ILE A 23 18.62 9.20 4.39
C ILE A 23 19.92 8.60 3.89
N ARG A 24 20.03 7.27 3.82
CA ARG A 24 21.24 6.59 3.33
C ARG A 24 21.48 6.77 1.83
N LYS A 25 20.41 6.65 1.02
CA LYS A 25 20.47 6.83 -0.43
C LYS A 25 19.11 7.27 -0.94
N PHE A 26 19.04 8.52 -1.38
CA PHE A 26 17.82 9.09 -1.93
C PHE A 26 17.46 8.38 -3.25
N THR A 27 16.23 7.92 -3.35
CA THR A 27 15.68 7.28 -4.56
C THR A 27 14.21 7.63 -4.63
N LEU A 28 13.72 8.03 -5.80
CA LEU A 28 12.31 8.43 -6.01
C LEU A 28 11.35 7.35 -5.50
N LEU A 29 11.65 6.08 -5.78
CA LEU A 29 10.87 4.94 -5.31
C LEU A 29 10.68 4.92 -3.78
N LYS A 30 11.76 5.12 -3.02
CA LYS A 30 11.72 5.14 -1.55
C LYS A 30 10.89 6.32 -1.05
N ALA A 31 11.00 7.48 -1.71
CA ALA A 31 10.22 8.66 -1.38
C ALA A 31 8.71 8.43 -1.59
N TYR A 32 8.31 7.79 -2.70
CA TYR A 32 6.92 7.40 -2.94
C TYR A 32 6.41 6.43 -1.86
N PHE A 33 7.14 5.36 -1.55
CA PHE A 33 6.71 4.40 -0.53
C PHE A 33 6.67 5.00 0.88
N SER A 34 7.61 5.88 1.25
CA SER A 34 7.53 6.62 2.52
C SER A 34 6.35 7.57 2.57
N ALA A 35 6.06 8.29 1.47
CA ALA A 35 4.92 9.20 1.42
C ALA A 35 3.60 8.43 1.52
N ALA A 36 3.47 7.29 0.83
CA ALA A 36 2.29 6.44 0.92
C ALA A 36 2.05 5.95 2.36
N ALA A 37 3.11 5.50 3.05
CA ALA A 37 3.03 5.08 4.45
C ALA A 37 2.67 6.25 5.39
N LEU A 38 3.20 7.45 5.14
CA LEU A 38 2.90 8.65 5.93
C LEU A 38 1.43 9.04 5.81
N PHE A 39 0.89 9.11 4.60
CA PHE A 39 -0.53 9.46 4.39
C PHE A 39 -1.47 8.41 4.99
N LEU A 40 -1.06 7.15 5.03
CA LEU A 40 -1.83 6.10 5.69
C LEU A 40 -1.76 6.20 7.21
N LEU A 41 -0.61 6.61 7.78
CA LEU A 41 -0.42 6.72 9.23
C LEU A 41 -1.28 7.80 9.89
N VAL A 42 -1.48 8.95 9.21
CA VAL A 42 -2.24 10.09 9.75
C VAL A 42 -3.64 9.69 10.25
N PRO A 43 -4.54 9.10 9.43
CA PRO A 43 -5.88 8.75 9.89
C PRO A 43 -5.89 7.66 10.98
N TYR A 44 -5.01 6.66 10.91
CA TYR A 44 -4.96 5.62 11.96
C TYR A 44 -4.46 6.19 13.29
N SER A 45 -3.50 7.12 13.26
CA SER A 45 -3.04 7.82 14.46
C SER A 45 -4.12 8.73 15.04
N ALA A 46 -4.89 9.44 14.22
CA ALA A 46 -5.99 10.27 14.69
C ALA A 46 -7.11 9.42 15.36
N GLY A 47 -7.42 8.25 14.79
CA GLY A 47 -8.36 7.30 15.38
C GLY A 47 -7.94 6.79 16.76
N LEU A 48 -6.62 6.69 17.04
CA LEU A 48 -6.13 6.30 18.38
C LEU A 48 -6.41 7.35 19.45
N PHE A 49 -6.32 8.63 19.09
CA PHE A 49 -6.57 9.75 20.01
C PHE A 49 -8.04 10.13 20.10
N GLN A 50 -8.94 9.34 19.49
CA GLN A 50 -10.38 9.65 19.40
C GLN A 50 -10.64 11.06 18.86
N ILE A 51 -9.71 11.58 18.05
CA ILE A 51 -9.93 12.84 17.36
C ILE A 51 -10.98 12.55 16.30
N GLU A 52 -12.13 13.19 16.39
CA GLU A 52 -13.16 13.13 15.35
C GLU A 52 -12.61 13.75 14.07
N THR A 53 -11.91 12.94 13.28
CA THR A 53 -11.58 13.28 11.91
C THR A 53 -12.85 13.14 11.10
N ALA A 54 -13.15 14.16 10.29
CA ALA A 54 -14.20 14.03 9.29
C ALA A 54 -14.01 12.72 8.52
N PHE A 55 -15.05 11.90 8.39
CA PHE A 55 -15.03 10.62 7.67
C PHE A 55 -14.35 10.74 6.29
N GLN A 56 -14.52 11.89 5.65
CA GLN A 56 -13.88 12.27 4.39
C GLN A 56 -12.34 12.22 4.46
N LEU A 57 -11.72 12.66 5.56
CA LEU A 57 -10.25 12.72 5.69
C LEU A 57 -9.61 11.33 5.66
N GLN A 58 -10.25 10.32 6.26
CA GLN A 58 -9.77 8.94 6.21
C GLN A 58 -9.87 8.36 4.79
N GLU A 59 -10.96 8.66 4.08
CA GLU A 59 -11.13 8.23 2.69
C GLU A 59 -10.10 8.88 1.76
N TRP A 60 -9.90 10.20 1.88
CA TRP A 60 -8.88 10.93 1.14
C TRP A 60 -7.47 10.40 1.41
N ALA A 61 -7.14 10.15 2.68
CA ALA A 61 -5.85 9.60 3.06
C ALA A 61 -5.60 8.21 2.45
N LYS A 62 -6.60 7.33 2.45
CA LYS A 62 -6.51 6.00 1.80
C LYS A 62 -6.30 6.13 0.30
N LEU A 63 -7.09 6.96 -0.39
CA LEU A 63 -6.95 7.21 -1.83
C LEU A 63 -5.55 7.75 -2.17
N ILE A 64 -5.11 8.79 -1.46
CA ILE A 64 -3.80 9.42 -1.66
C ILE A 64 -2.69 8.38 -1.46
N SER A 65 -2.75 7.61 -0.36
CA SER A 65 -1.77 6.58 -0.06
C SER A 65 -1.66 5.54 -1.18
N ILE A 66 -2.78 4.97 -1.63
CA ILE A 66 -2.79 3.96 -2.70
C ILE A 66 -2.31 4.56 -4.02
N THR A 67 -2.71 5.79 -4.34
CA THR A 67 -2.30 6.50 -5.56
C THR A 67 -0.78 6.71 -5.61
N ILE A 68 -0.19 7.17 -4.50
CA ILE A 68 1.25 7.34 -4.34
C ILE A 68 1.96 5.98 -4.42
N TYR A 69 1.39 4.94 -3.80
CA TYR A 69 1.94 3.59 -3.86
C TYR A 69 1.99 3.03 -5.28
N ILE A 70 0.89 3.13 -6.04
CA ILE A 70 0.83 2.72 -7.46
C ILE A 70 1.86 3.51 -8.28
N SER A 71 1.97 4.82 -8.06
CA SER A 71 2.96 5.65 -8.73
C SER A 71 4.39 5.17 -8.43
N GLY A 72 4.67 4.80 -7.18
CA GLY A 72 5.91 4.15 -6.79
C GLY A 72 6.17 2.83 -7.53
N LEU A 73 5.15 1.96 -7.65
CA LEU A 73 5.26 0.72 -8.42
C LEU A 73 5.57 0.98 -9.90
N LEU A 74 4.96 1.99 -10.52
CA LEU A 74 5.26 2.37 -11.91
C LEU A 74 6.71 2.82 -12.08
N VAL A 75 7.25 3.56 -11.11
CA VAL A 75 8.69 3.91 -11.07
C VAL A 75 9.54 2.64 -10.96
N LEU A 76 9.17 1.70 -10.09
CA LEU A 76 9.88 0.42 -9.93
C LEU A 76 9.89 -0.41 -11.21
N ILE A 77 8.75 -0.51 -11.93
CA ILE A 77 8.67 -1.22 -13.23
C ILE A 77 9.68 -0.63 -14.21
N ARG A 78 9.70 0.69 -14.30
CA ARG A 78 10.54 1.42 -15.22
C ARG A 78 12.03 1.24 -14.92
N GLU A 79 12.41 1.33 -13.64
CA GLU A 79 13.79 1.11 -13.21
C GLU A 79 14.22 -0.35 -13.40
N SER A 80 13.31 -1.31 -13.22
CA SER A 80 13.63 -2.75 -13.32
C SER A 80 13.88 -3.23 -14.75
N LYS A 81 13.22 -2.65 -15.77
CA LYS A 81 13.39 -3.03 -17.18
C LYS A 81 13.30 -1.81 -18.12
N PRO A 82 14.35 -0.96 -18.18
CA PRO A 82 14.33 0.29 -18.96
C PRO A 82 14.15 0.08 -20.47
N VAL A 83 14.51 -1.10 -20.99
CA VAL A 83 14.42 -1.43 -22.42
C VAL A 83 12.97 -1.68 -22.88
N PHE A 84 12.12 -2.23 -22.00
CA PHE A 84 10.72 -2.56 -22.32
C PHE A 84 9.73 -1.46 -21.91
N ALA A 85 10.05 -0.68 -20.87
CA ALA A 85 9.22 0.41 -20.38
C ALA A 85 9.81 1.78 -20.76
N ARG A 86 9.72 2.14 -22.06
CA ARG A 86 10.10 3.48 -22.56
C ARG A 86 9.06 4.57 -22.25
N PHE A 87 8.18 4.33 -21.29
CA PHE A 87 7.18 5.33 -20.92
C PHE A 87 7.87 6.58 -20.36
N PRO A 88 7.51 7.77 -20.86
CA PRO A 88 8.11 9.01 -20.36
C PRO A 88 7.79 9.24 -18.87
N LYS A 89 8.69 9.96 -18.17
CA LYS A 89 8.68 10.07 -16.70
C LYS A 89 7.34 10.55 -16.15
N HIS A 90 6.65 11.44 -16.86
CA HIS A 90 5.39 12.02 -16.41
C HIS A 90 4.23 11.02 -16.38
N LEU A 91 4.30 9.91 -17.14
CA LEU A 91 3.23 8.90 -17.13
C LEU A 91 3.23 8.07 -15.85
N THR A 92 4.30 8.07 -15.05
CA THR A 92 4.26 7.44 -13.72
C THR A 92 3.38 8.22 -12.74
N ALA A 93 3.01 9.46 -13.07
CA ALA A 93 2.08 10.28 -12.30
C ALA A 93 0.63 10.19 -12.80
N LEU A 94 0.33 9.33 -13.78
CA LEU A 94 -1.05 9.08 -14.23
C LEU A 94 -2.04 8.77 -13.10
N PRO A 95 -1.68 7.98 -12.06
CA PRO A 95 -2.60 7.73 -10.95
C PRO A 95 -3.10 8.99 -10.25
N PHE A 96 -2.38 10.12 -10.31
CA PHE A 96 -2.82 11.38 -9.68
C PHE A 96 -4.03 12.03 -10.36
N ILE A 97 -4.35 11.65 -11.61
CA ILE A 97 -5.56 12.10 -12.30
C ILE A 97 -6.81 11.77 -11.48
N SER A 98 -6.76 10.69 -10.67
CA SER A 98 -7.85 10.26 -9.81
C SER A 98 -8.28 11.31 -8.78
N PHE A 99 -7.39 12.23 -8.39
CA PHE A 99 -7.73 13.32 -7.46
C PHE A 99 -8.72 14.32 -8.05
N ILE A 100 -8.76 14.47 -9.37
CA ILE A 100 -9.71 15.34 -10.07
C ILE A 100 -11.11 14.71 -10.02
N PHE A 101 -11.20 13.39 -10.15
CA PHE A 101 -12.46 12.65 -10.19
C PHE A 101 -13.02 12.31 -8.80
N PHE A 102 -12.18 12.31 -7.76
CA PHE A 102 -12.58 11.88 -6.43
C PHE A 102 -13.68 12.75 -5.78
N PRO A 103 -13.65 14.10 -5.85
CA PRO A 103 -14.74 14.94 -5.35
C PRO A 103 -16.10 14.64 -6.01
N LEU A 104 -16.08 14.20 -7.27
CA LEU A 104 -17.30 13.84 -8.00
C LEU A 104 -17.94 12.54 -7.48
N ILE A 105 -17.12 11.66 -6.89
CA ILE A 105 -17.51 10.31 -6.45
C ILE A 105 -17.81 10.30 -4.94
N ILE A 106 -17.40 11.33 -4.20
CA ILE A 106 -17.41 11.34 -2.73
C ILE A 106 -18.80 11.28 -2.07
N ASN A 107 -19.87 11.42 -2.84
CA ASN A 107 -21.24 11.32 -2.31
C ASN A 107 -21.86 9.94 -2.49
N SER A 108 -21.22 9.02 -3.22
CA SER A 108 -21.76 7.69 -3.49
C SER A 108 -20.95 6.60 -2.79
N PHE A 109 -21.49 6.02 -1.72
CA PHE A 109 -20.86 4.94 -0.96
C PHE A 109 -20.46 3.74 -1.84
N ILE A 110 -21.34 3.33 -2.77
CA ILE A 110 -21.08 2.16 -3.63
C ILE A 110 -19.91 2.41 -4.58
N ILE A 111 -19.87 3.59 -5.22
CA ILE A 111 -18.82 3.90 -6.20
C ILE A 111 -17.46 4.04 -5.48
N LYS A 112 -17.44 4.59 -4.27
CA LYS A 112 -16.23 4.66 -3.45
C LYS A 112 -15.66 3.30 -3.11
N ASP A 113 -16.49 2.38 -2.63
CA ASP A 113 -16.03 1.04 -2.26
C ASP A 113 -15.52 0.31 -3.49
N LEU A 114 -16.23 0.40 -4.62
CA LEU A 114 -15.77 -0.17 -5.88
C LEU A 114 -14.42 0.42 -6.31
N LEU A 115 -14.25 1.75 -6.21
CA LEU A 115 -13.01 2.42 -6.53
C LEU A 115 -11.87 1.93 -5.62
N ASN A 116 -12.09 1.86 -4.31
CA ASN A 116 -11.11 1.35 -3.36
C ASN A 116 -10.73 -0.10 -3.66
N ALA A 117 -11.70 -0.97 -3.95
CA ALA A 117 -11.46 -2.35 -4.38
C ALA A 117 -10.58 -2.41 -5.63
N VAL A 118 -10.92 -1.66 -6.67
CA VAL A 118 -10.16 -1.66 -7.93
C VAL A 118 -8.75 -1.12 -7.73
N TYR A 119 -8.57 -0.06 -6.94
CA TYR A 119 -7.25 0.55 -6.70
C TYR A 119 -6.36 -0.36 -5.85
N GLN A 120 -6.89 -0.90 -4.74
CA GLN A 120 -6.14 -1.82 -3.89
C GLN A 120 -5.83 -3.13 -4.62
N GLY A 121 -6.83 -3.71 -5.30
CA GLY A 121 -6.67 -4.94 -6.07
C GLY A 121 -5.71 -4.77 -7.24
N GLY A 122 -5.79 -3.64 -7.96
CA GLY A 122 -4.86 -3.29 -9.03
C GLY A 122 -3.43 -3.11 -8.52
N ALA A 123 -3.25 -2.38 -7.42
CA ALA A 123 -1.94 -2.23 -6.77
C ALA A 123 -1.36 -3.59 -6.35
N LEU A 124 -2.17 -4.45 -5.74
CA LEU A 124 -1.77 -5.80 -5.34
C LEU A 124 -1.37 -6.65 -6.55
N ALA A 125 -2.16 -6.65 -7.62
CA ALA A 125 -1.87 -7.41 -8.84
C ALA A 125 -0.54 -6.97 -9.47
N VAL A 126 -0.30 -5.66 -9.55
CA VAL A 126 0.96 -5.09 -10.05
C VAL A 126 2.13 -5.48 -9.14
N THR A 127 1.97 -5.40 -7.83
CA THR A 127 2.97 -5.84 -6.84
C THR A 127 3.33 -7.32 -7.05
N VAL A 128 2.33 -8.21 -7.11
CA VAL A 128 2.54 -9.65 -7.36
C VAL A 128 3.33 -9.87 -8.65
N LEU A 129 2.95 -9.19 -9.73
CA LEU A 129 3.59 -9.34 -11.03
C LEU A 129 5.07 -8.91 -11.00
N ILE A 130 5.35 -7.71 -10.49
CA ILE A 130 6.70 -7.18 -10.42
C ILE A 130 7.60 -8.06 -9.58
N PHE A 131 7.15 -8.42 -8.37
CA PHE A 131 7.95 -9.23 -7.47
C PHE A 131 8.16 -10.65 -8.02
N THR A 132 7.17 -11.22 -8.70
CA THR A 132 7.33 -12.52 -9.35
C THR A 132 8.38 -12.46 -10.47
N ILE A 133 8.34 -11.42 -11.31
CA ILE A 133 9.30 -11.25 -12.42
C ILE A 133 10.71 -10.96 -11.89
N ASN A 134 10.84 -10.02 -10.95
CA ASN A 134 12.13 -9.51 -10.50
C ASN A 134 12.87 -10.51 -9.58
N ASN A 135 12.12 -11.33 -8.84
CA ASN A 135 12.68 -12.29 -7.88
C ASN A 135 12.51 -13.76 -8.27
N ALA A 136 12.17 -14.06 -9.53
CA ALA A 136 12.00 -15.42 -10.03
C ALA A 136 13.21 -16.36 -9.76
N ARG A 137 14.44 -15.81 -9.74
CA ARG A 137 15.69 -16.60 -9.63
C ARG A 137 16.48 -16.41 -8.33
N LYS A 138 15.98 -15.65 -7.33
CA LYS A 138 16.75 -15.39 -6.10
C LYS A 138 16.47 -16.42 -5.00
N SER A 139 17.53 -16.87 -4.31
CA SER A 139 17.52 -17.88 -3.23
C SER A 139 16.55 -17.54 -2.06
N GLN A 140 16.29 -16.25 -1.83
CA GLN A 140 15.45 -15.75 -0.73
C GLN A 140 13.99 -15.46 -1.14
N ARG A 141 13.48 -16.12 -2.19
CA ARG A 141 12.11 -15.95 -2.73
C ARG A 141 10.99 -16.26 -1.73
N ARG A 142 11.23 -17.17 -0.77
CA ARG A 142 10.19 -17.67 0.16
C ARG A 142 9.54 -16.56 0.99
N TYR A 143 10.32 -15.61 1.49
CA TYR A 143 9.80 -14.50 2.31
C TYR A 143 8.94 -13.51 1.50
N TYR A 144 9.25 -13.30 0.22
CA TYR A 144 8.42 -12.47 -0.65
C TYR A 144 7.10 -13.13 -0.97
N ILE A 145 7.10 -14.43 -1.30
CA ILE A 145 5.88 -15.18 -1.53
C ILE A 145 5.02 -15.14 -0.28
N LEU A 146 5.61 -15.38 0.90
CA LEU A 146 4.89 -15.38 2.16
C LEU A 146 4.26 -14.00 2.43
N GLY A 147 5.03 -12.92 2.35
CA GLY A 147 4.52 -11.57 2.57
C GLY A 147 3.40 -11.18 1.59
N ILE A 148 3.59 -11.44 0.29
CA ILE A 148 2.56 -11.17 -0.72
C ILE A 148 1.32 -12.04 -0.52
N SER A 149 1.49 -13.32 -0.17
CA SER A 149 0.36 -14.22 0.10
C SER A 149 -0.47 -13.76 1.29
N LEU A 150 0.17 -13.22 2.34
CA LEU A 150 -0.53 -12.64 3.49
C LEU A 150 -1.31 -11.37 3.11
N VAL A 151 -0.72 -10.47 2.32
CA VAL A 151 -1.43 -9.27 1.83
C VAL A 151 -2.59 -9.66 0.91
N THR A 152 -2.42 -10.66 0.04
CA THR A 152 -3.50 -11.16 -0.81
C THR A 152 -4.61 -11.82 0.00
N ALA A 153 -4.26 -12.62 1.01
CA ALA A 153 -5.24 -13.21 1.92
C ALA A 153 -6.01 -12.13 2.70
N ALA A 154 -5.31 -11.10 3.18
CA ALA A 154 -5.93 -9.94 3.84
C ALA A 154 -6.95 -9.27 2.91
N TYR A 155 -6.55 -8.94 1.68
CA TYR A 155 -7.42 -8.33 0.68
C TYR A 155 -8.66 -9.19 0.37
N LEU A 156 -8.47 -10.49 0.08
CA LEU A 156 -9.58 -11.39 -0.24
C LEU A 156 -10.51 -11.59 0.96
N SER A 157 -9.97 -11.74 2.16
CA SER A 157 -10.78 -11.89 3.38
C SER A 157 -11.64 -10.66 3.66
N TYR A 158 -11.07 -9.46 3.50
CA TYR A 158 -11.80 -8.20 3.64
C TYR A 158 -12.94 -8.10 2.62
N TRP A 159 -12.64 -8.24 1.31
CA TRP A 159 -13.63 -7.97 0.26
C TRP A 159 -14.68 -9.06 0.08
N LEU A 160 -14.32 -10.34 0.25
CA LEU A 160 -15.24 -11.46 -0.01
C LEU A 160 -16.11 -11.80 1.20
N PHE A 161 -15.58 -11.65 2.42
CA PHE A 161 -16.25 -12.11 3.64
C PHE A 161 -16.68 -10.93 4.53
N PHE A 162 -15.74 -10.09 4.96
CA PHE A 162 -16.02 -9.10 6.00
C PHE A 162 -16.81 -7.88 5.50
N ASN A 163 -16.53 -7.40 4.29
CA ASN A 163 -17.25 -6.25 3.71
C ASN A 163 -18.72 -6.56 3.38
N ARG A 164 -19.08 -7.84 3.23
CA ARG A 164 -20.46 -8.27 2.95
C ARG A 164 -21.30 -8.52 4.19
N ASN A 165 -20.66 -8.87 5.32
CA ASN A 165 -21.36 -9.22 6.56
C ASN A 165 -20.88 -8.31 7.70
N PRO A 166 -21.37 -7.06 7.78
CA PRO A 166 -20.95 -6.09 8.79
C PRO A 166 -21.35 -6.47 10.24
N ASP A 167 -22.25 -7.45 10.41
CA ASP A 167 -22.65 -7.98 11.72
C ASP A 167 -21.55 -8.79 12.43
N TYR A 168 -20.52 -9.21 11.69
CA TYR A 168 -19.40 -9.95 12.25
C TYR A 168 -18.20 -9.04 12.53
N ASP A 169 -17.89 -8.89 13.81
CA ASP A 169 -16.77 -8.11 14.34
C ASP A 169 -15.39 -8.78 14.09
N TYR A 170 -15.19 -9.37 12.90
CA TYR A 170 -14.00 -10.13 12.50
C TYR A 170 -13.06 -9.37 11.55
N ILE A 171 -13.35 -8.08 11.27
CA ILE A 171 -12.53 -7.22 10.40
C ILE A 171 -11.05 -7.20 10.85
N TRP A 172 -10.81 -7.33 12.15
CA TRP A 172 -9.46 -7.41 12.74
C TRP A 172 -8.56 -8.50 12.15
N ILE A 173 -9.13 -9.61 11.68
CA ILE A 173 -8.36 -10.70 11.08
C ILE A 173 -7.66 -10.20 9.80
N SER A 174 -8.38 -9.46 8.98
CA SER A 174 -7.83 -8.89 7.74
C SER A 174 -6.73 -7.86 8.03
N GLU A 175 -6.90 -7.03 9.05
CA GLU A 175 -5.92 -6.01 9.46
C GLU A 175 -4.63 -6.64 10.00
N ILE A 176 -4.73 -7.69 10.82
CA ILE A 176 -3.54 -8.43 11.30
C ILE A 176 -2.78 -9.05 10.13
N LEU A 177 -3.49 -9.72 9.21
CA LEU A 177 -2.88 -10.33 8.02
C LEU A 177 -2.20 -9.27 7.14
N MET A 178 -2.85 -8.11 6.96
CA MET A 178 -2.31 -6.99 6.19
C MET A 178 -1.04 -6.46 6.83
N SER A 179 -1.08 -6.14 8.13
CA SER A 179 0.07 -5.62 8.88
C SER A 179 1.26 -6.58 8.86
N ALA A 180 1.03 -7.88 9.08
CA ALA A 180 2.09 -8.88 8.99
C ALA A 180 2.69 -8.96 7.58
N GLY A 181 1.82 -8.97 6.55
CA GLY A 181 2.23 -9.01 5.16
C GLY A 181 3.06 -7.80 4.72
N ILE A 182 2.62 -6.58 5.08
CA ILE A 182 3.34 -5.33 4.77
C ILE A 182 4.71 -5.32 5.47
N LEU A 183 4.79 -5.71 6.74
CA LEU A 183 6.04 -5.67 7.50
C LEU A 183 7.08 -6.63 6.92
N ILE A 184 6.67 -7.86 6.59
CA ILE A 184 7.56 -8.87 5.98
C ILE A 184 8.03 -8.42 4.59
N THR A 185 7.12 -7.89 3.76
CA THR A 185 7.47 -7.41 2.42
C THR A 185 8.38 -6.18 2.47
N ALA A 186 8.12 -5.21 3.34
CA ALA A 186 8.93 -4.00 3.48
C ALA A 186 10.35 -4.28 3.98
N LEU A 187 10.50 -5.10 5.03
CA LEU A 187 11.82 -5.50 5.55
C LEU A 187 12.65 -6.18 4.46
N ARG A 188 12.01 -7.08 3.70
CA ARG A 188 12.70 -7.83 2.66
C ARG A 188 13.09 -6.93 1.49
N PHE A 189 12.20 -6.05 1.05
CA PHE A 189 12.45 -5.08 0.00
C PHE A 189 13.64 -4.18 0.31
N LEU A 190 13.71 -3.65 1.53
CA LEU A 190 14.80 -2.79 1.96
C LEU A 190 16.13 -3.52 2.09
N ARG A 191 16.13 -4.78 2.53
CA ARG A 191 17.35 -5.59 2.60
C ARG A 191 17.93 -5.83 1.20
N GLU A 192 17.08 -6.11 0.22
CA GLU A 192 17.52 -6.34 -1.15
C GLU A 192 18.18 -5.12 -1.80
N GLN A 193 17.75 -3.90 -1.46
CA GLN A 193 18.36 -2.67 -1.94
C GLN A 193 19.65 -2.27 -1.22
N VAL A 194 19.94 -2.84 -0.05
CA VAL A 194 21.21 -2.63 0.67
C VAL A 194 22.32 -3.52 0.10
N ASP A 195 21.94 -4.71 -0.38
CA ASP A 195 22.85 -5.70 -0.94
C ASP A 195 23.15 -5.47 -2.45
N SER A 196 22.52 -4.47 -3.08
CA SER A 196 22.66 -4.09 -4.51
C SER A 196 23.38 -2.76 -4.71
#